data_AF-A0A7Y5Z4V2-F1
#
_entry.id   AF-A0A7Y5Z4V2-F1
#
_cell.length_a   1.000
_cell.length_b   1.000
_cell.length_c   1.000
_cell.angle_alpha   90.00
_cell.angle_beta   90.00
_cell.angle_gamma   90.00
#
_symmetry.space_group_name_H-M   'P 1'
#
loop_
_entity.id
_entity.type
_entity.pdbx_description
1 polymer ?
#
loop_
_entity_poly.entity_id
_entity_poly.type
_entity_poly.pdbx_seq_one_letter_code
_entity_poly.pdbx_strand_id
1 'polypeptide(L)' 'MADLAMVFHWAPADMDPLALSDLIEWRERARTRWEQSYGQ' A
#
# COMPACT_ATOMS: atom_id res chain seq x y z
N MET A 1 1.32 -5.76 5.49
CA MET A 1 -0.15 -5.66 5.44
C MET A 1 -0.63 -4.36 6.10
N ALA A 2 -0.09 -3.98 7.27
CA ALA A 2 -0.40 -2.70 7.92
C ALA A 2 0.10 -1.46 7.15
N ASP A 3 1.12 -1.61 6.32
CA ASP A 3 1.77 -0.52 5.56
C ASP A 3 0.82 0.09 4.52
N LEU A 4 0.02 -0.76 3.85
CA LEU A 4 -0.96 -0.34 2.86
C LEU A 4 -2.18 0.32 3.50
N ALA A 5 -2.67 -0.23 4.61
CA ALA A 5 -3.80 0.34 5.34
C ALA A 5 -3.49 1.76 5.86
N MET A 6 -2.27 1.99 6.34
CA MET A 6 -1.81 3.31 6.79
C MET A 6 -1.59 4.30 5.64
N VAL A 7 -1.05 3.86 4.50
CA VAL A 7 -0.76 4.76 3.37
C VAL A 7 -2.01 5.09 2.55
N PHE A 8 -2.94 4.16 2.39
CA PHE A 8 -4.13 4.31 1.54
C PHE A 8 -5.45 4.42 2.29
N HIS A 9 -5.45 4.32 3.63
CA HIS A 9 -6.67 4.32 4.46
C HIS A 9 -7.67 3.21 4.07
N TRP A 10 -7.15 2.09 3.56
CA TRP A 10 -7.98 0.96 3.12
C TRP A 10 -8.56 0.18 4.31
N ALA A 11 -9.83 -0.18 4.20
CA ALA A 11 -10.48 -1.06 5.16
C ALA A 11 -10.07 -2.53 4.87
N PRO A 12 -10.16 -3.44 5.86
CA PRO A 12 -9.90 -4.86 5.65
C PRO A 12 -10.73 -5.48 4.52
N ALA A 13 -11.93 -4.93 4.27
CA ALA A 13 -12.84 -5.34 3.19
C ALA A 13 -12.34 -4.95 1.80
N ASP A 14 -11.52 -3.91 1.66
CA ASP A 14 -10.89 -3.53 0.39
C ASP A 14 -9.71 -4.46 0.06
N MET A 15 -9.10 -5.10 1.08
CA MET A 15 -8.01 -6.07 0.93
C MET A 15 -8.49 -7.49 0.63
N ASP A 16 -9.74 -7.83 0.98
CA ASP A 16 -10.34 -9.15 0.78
C ASP A 16 -10.48 -9.57 -0.71
N PRO A 17 -10.89 -8.68 -1.64
CA PRO A 17 -10.95 -9.01 -3.07
C PRO A 17 -9.62 -8.85 -3.81
N LEU A 18 -8.58 -8.25 -3.20
CA LEU A 18 -7.30 -8.00 -3.86
C LEU A 18 -6.43 -9.27 -3.82
N ALA A 19 -5.96 -9.72 -4.99
CA ALA A 19 -5.03 -10.82 -5.05
C ALA A 19 -3.67 -10.42 -4.46
N LEU A 20 -2.90 -11.40 -3.96
CA LEU A 20 -1.58 -11.18 -3.36
C LEU A 20 -0.63 -10.40 -4.29
N SER A 21 -0.72 -10.64 -5.60
CA SER A 21 0.05 -9.93 -6.63
C SER A 21 -0.28 -8.44 -6.67
N ASP A 22 -1.56 -8.07 -6.60
CA ASP A 22 -1.98 -6.67 -6.56
C ASP A 22 -1.51 -6.00 -5.26
N LEU A 23 -1.59 -6.70 -4.12
CA LEU A 23 -1.09 -6.19 -2.84
C LEU A 23 0.42 -5.89 -2.88
N ILE A 24 1.21 -6.70 -3.59
CA ILE A 24 2.65 -6.46 -3.78
C ILE A 24 2.87 -5.20 -4.62
N GLU A 25 2.15 -5.04 -5.74
CA GLU A 25 2.26 -3.86 -6.60
C GLU A 25 1.90 -2.55 -5.86
N TRP A 26 0.82 -2.58 -5.08
CA TRP A 26 0.42 -1.44 -4.26
C TRP A 26 1.45 -1.13 -3.17
N ARG A 27 2.11 -2.15 -2.60
CA ARG A 27 3.15 -1.97 -1.57
C ARG A 27 4.38 -1.30 -2.15
N GLU A 28 4.78 -1.66 -3.38
CA GLU A 28 5.89 -1.01 -4.08
C GLU A 28 5.58 0.45 -4.43
N ARG A 29 4.34 0.76 -4.85
CA ARG A 29 3.89 2.14 -5.06
C ARG A 29 3.88 2.96 -3.78
N ALA A 30 3.34 2.40 -2.69
CA ALA A 30 3.35 3.04 -1.37
C ALA A 30 4.78 3.38 -0.94
N ARG A 31 5.70 2.41 -1.05
CA ARG A 31 7.11 2.59 -0.73
C ARG A 31 7.75 3.69 -1.57
N THR A 32 7.62 3.62 -2.90
CA THR A 32 8.16 4.64 -3.81
C THR A 32 7.62 6.02 -3.46
N ARG A 33 6.32 6.14 -3.19
CA ARG A 33 5.71 7.42 -2.80
C ARG A 33 6.21 7.90 -1.44
N TRP A 34 6.45 7.00 -0.50
CA TRP A 34 6.98 7.35 0.82
C TRP A 34 8.44 7.82 0.72
N GLU A 35 9.29 7.12 -0.01
CA GLU A 35 10.68 7.56 -0.28
C GLU A 35 10.70 8.91 -1.02
N GLN A 36 9.83 9.11 -2.01
CA GLN A 36 9.71 10.39 -2.73
C GLN A 36 9.14 11.52 -1.87
N SER A 37 8.26 11.21 -0.90
CA SER A 37 7.63 12.21 -0.04
C SER A 37 8.46 12.57 1.19
N TYR A 38 9.34 11.67 1.64
CA TYR A 38 10.20 11.86 2.81
C TYR A 38 11.67 12.11 2.45
N GLY A 39 12.03 12.05 1.18
CA GLY A 39 13.34 12.47 0.68
C GLY A 39 13.42 13.98 0.53
N GLN A 40 13.67 14.69 1.64
CA GLN A 40 14.12 16.09 1.65
C GLN A 40 15.15 16.33 2.74
#